data_AF-A0A672MY24-F1
#
_entry.id   AF-A0A672MY24-F1
#
_cell.length_a   1.000
_cell.length_b   1.000
_cell.length_c   1.000
_cell.angle_alpha   90.00
_cell.angle_beta   90.00
_cell.angle_gamma   90.00
#
_symmetry.space_group_name_H-M   'P 1'
#
loop_
_entity.id
_entity.type
_entity.pdbx_description
1 polymer ?
#
loop_
_entity_poly.entity_id
_entity_poly.type
_entity_poly.pdbx_seq_one_letter_code
_entity_poly.pdbx_strand_id
1 'polypeptide(L)'
;MALVSVKRVLISESVDPCCKTILQENGIEVTEKQQMTKEELIAEIQNYDGLVVRSATKVTSDVINAGSNLKIIGRAGTGVDNVDVDAATKRGIIVMNTPSGNTISAAELTCALLMSLSRHIPQAVMSMKDGKWDRKKFMGAELYGKVLGIVGLGRIGKEVATRMQSFGMTTIGYDPITPPEVSASWGVEQMSLEELWPQCDYITVHTPLMPSTTGLLNDASFAKCKKGVKVVNCARGGIIDEAALLRALESGQCGGAGLDVFVEEPPKDRVLVNHPNVISCPHLGASTKEAQARCGRDIALQIVDMATGKALVGAVSHSLKKSSGFLSSAAVVGLLTEGPQKGPNLVNALPLAAETGITVQTDHKDSNEREVCVLEVSVNGSSYTAVGSVQAGVPVLLELNGSVFRQPVPLTGHLLFFKASNSTELLLSVTGKG
;
A
#
# COMPACT_ATOMS: atom_id res chain seq x y z
N MET A 1 -22.26 13.16 15.41
CA MET A 1 -21.22 12.12 15.37
C MET A 1 -20.95 11.62 16.80
N ALA A 2 -21.36 10.42 17.19
CA ALA A 2 -20.76 9.71 18.30
C ALA A 2 -19.44 9.25 17.71
N LEU A 3 -18.40 9.92 18.15
CA LEU A 3 -17.05 9.80 17.64
C LEU A 3 -16.51 8.45 18.08
N VAL A 4 -15.70 7.77 17.25
CA VAL A 4 -14.85 6.73 17.82
C VAL A 4 -13.87 7.48 18.72
N SER A 5 -14.17 7.52 20.01
CA SER A 5 -13.41 8.34 20.95
C SER A 5 -12.05 7.67 21.14
N VAL A 6 -11.05 8.15 20.41
CA VAL A 6 -9.63 7.84 20.62
C VAL A 6 -9.09 8.93 21.53
N LYS A 7 -8.84 8.59 22.79
CA LYS A 7 -8.31 9.54 23.79
C LYS A 7 -6.86 9.27 24.13
N ARG A 8 -6.44 8.00 24.11
CA ARG A 8 -5.08 7.60 24.47
C ARG A 8 -4.45 6.79 23.35
N VAL A 9 -3.28 7.23 22.88
CA VAL A 9 -2.50 6.55 21.84
C VAL A 9 -1.14 6.15 22.38
N LEU A 10 -0.77 4.90 22.18
CA LEU A 10 0.57 4.39 22.41
C LEU A 10 1.36 4.46 21.10
N ILE A 11 2.50 5.15 21.10
CA ILE A 11 3.50 5.06 20.04
C ILE A 11 4.59 4.10 20.52
N SER A 12 4.67 2.93 19.91
CA SER A 12 5.54 1.83 20.38
C SER A 12 6.94 1.79 19.72
N GLU A 13 7.19 2.68 18.76
CA GLU A 13 8.42 2.73 17.96
C GLU A 13 8.85 4.18 17.74
N SER A 14 10.07 4.39 17.21
CA SER A 14 10.53 5.72 16.81
C SER A 14 9.77 6.22 15.58
N VAL A 15 8.80 7.11 15.81
CA VAL A 15 8.06 7.87 14.80
C VAL A 15 8.53 9.32 14.83
N ASP A 16 8.39 10.05 13.71
CA ASP A 16 8.71 11.47 13.69
C ASP A 16 7.91 12.25 14.76
N PRO A 17 8.54 13.19 15.49
CA PRO A 17 7.88 13.96 16.56
C PRO A 17 6.58 14.66 16.13
N CYS A 18 6.43 15.02 14.85
CA CYS A 18 5.19 15.63 14.37
C CYS A 18 3.95 14.76 14.61
N CYS A 19 4.09 13.42 14.63
CA CYS A 19 2.99 12.51 14.91
C CYS A 19 2.41 12.79 16.30
N LYS A 20 3.27 12.87 17.32
CA LYS A 20 2.86 13.16 18.70
C LYS A 20 2.27 14.55 18.81
N THR A 21 2.93 15.56 18.24
CA THR A 21 2.46 16.95 18.29
C THR A 21 1.04 17.07 17.74
N ILE A 22 0.77 16.53 16.55
CA ILE A 22 -0.55 16.60 15.90
C ILE A 22 -1.62 15.92 16.75
N LEU A 23 -1.33 14.73 17.30
CA LEU A 23 -2.27 14.02 18.16
C LEU A 23 -2.60 14.84 19.43
N GLN A 24 -1.58 15.38 20.11
CA GLN A 24 -1.74 16.17 21.34
C GLN A 24 -2.49 17.48 21.10
N GLU A 25 -2.20 18.19 20.00
CA GLU A 25 -2.91 19.41 19.60
C GLU A 25 -4.40 19.17 19.33
N ASN A 26 -4.78 17.93 19.01
CA ASN A 26 -6.16 17.51 18.79
C ASN A 26 -6.77 16.80 20.00
N GLY A 27 -6.19 16.97 21.19
CA GLY A 27 -6.76 16.48 22.46
C GLY A 27 -6.59 14.98 22.71
N ILE A 28 -5.67 14.33 22.00
CA ILE A 28 -5.32 12.92 22.18
C ILE A 28 -4.06 12.83 23.06
N GLU A 29 -4.17 12.15 24.20
CA GLU A 29 -3.04 11.84 25.06
C GLU A 29 -2.13 10.81 24.38
N VAL A 30 -0.83 11.10 24.34
CA VAL A 30 0.17 10.26 23.67
C VAL A 30 1.20 9.77 24.66
N THR A 31 1.39 8.46 24.72
CA THR A 31 2.51 7.82 25.42
C THR A 31 3.48 7.22 24.41
N GLU A 32 4.77 7.54 24.55
CA GLU A 32 5.84 6.96 23.74
C GLU A 32 6.61 5.95 24.60
N LYS A 33 6.56 4.66 24.23
CA LYS A 33 7.33 3.59 24.88
C LYS A 33 7.94 2.73 23.80
N GLN A 34 9.24 2.81 23.62
CA GLN A 34 9.95 2.09 22.55
C GLN A 34 10.55 0.79 23.08
N GLN A 35 10.89 -0.12 22.17
CA GLN A 35 11.65 -1.36 22.47
C GLN A 35 10.98 -2.31 23.47
N MET A 36 9.65 -2.25 23.60
CA MET A 36 8.91 -3.22 24.39
C MET A 36 8.99 -4.61 23.77
N THR A 37 9.18 -5.62 24.60
CA THR A 37 8.95 -7.02 24.27
C THR A 37 7.46 -7.25 23.96
N LYS A 38 7.16 -8.40 23.34
CA LYS A 38 5.76 -8.77 23.04
C LYS A 38 4.94 -8.83 24.33
N GLU A 39 5.51 -9.39 25.39
CA GLU A 39 4.86 -9.58 26.69
C GLU A 39 4.58 -8.24 27.38
N GLU A 40 5.53 -7.30 27.34
CA GLU A 40 5.33 -5.94 27.85
C GLU A 40 4.26 -5.19 27.06
N LEU A 41 4.26 -5.31 25.73
CA LEU A 41 3.23 -4.70 24.89
C LEU A 41 1.83 -5.26 25.22
N ILE A 42 1.71 -6.58 25.40
CA ILE A 42 0.45 -7.22 25.81
C ILE A 42 -0.06 -6.70 27.16
N ALA A 43 0.83 -6.52 28.15
CA ALA A 43 0.44 -6.01 29.47
C ALA A 43 0.00 -4.53 29.42
N GLU A 44 0.60 -3.75 28.52
CA GLU A 44 0.44 -2.30 28.42
C GLU A 44 -0.75 -1.89 27.52
N ILE A 45 -1.01 -2.61 26.43
CA ILE A 45 -1.89 -2.18 25.33
C ILE A 45 -3.36 -1.98 25.73
N GLN A 46 -3.85 -2.67 26.76
CA GLN A 46 -5.21 -2.51 27.30
C GLN A 46 -5.54 -1.07 27.73
N ASN A 47 -4.51 -0.27 28.01
CA ASN A 47 -4.63 1.12 28.45
C ASN A 47 -4.80 2.11 27.29
N TYR A 48 -4.89 1.69 26.03
CA TYR A 48 -4.89 2.61 24.89
C TYR A 48 -6.06 2.35 23.95
N ASP A 49 -6.57 3.45 23.38
CA ASP A 49 -7.57 3.41 22.30
C ASP A 49 -6.90 3.23 20.94
N GLY A 50 -5.64 3.65 20.80
CA GLY A 50 -4.88 3.55 19.56
C GLY A 50 -3.45 3.10 19.76
N LEU A 51 -2.92 2.40 18.76
CA LEU A 51 -1.53 1.98 18.69
C LEU A 51 -0.89 2.51 17.41
N VAL A 52 0.23 3.23 17.52
CA VAL A 52 1.07 3.59 16.39
C VAL A 52 2.33 2.74 16.40
N VAL A 53 2.59 2.12 15.25
CA VAL A 53 3.74 1.22 15.00
C VAL A 53 4.44 1.61 13.70
N ARG A 54 5.64 1.07 13.51
CA ARG A 54 6.39 1.09 12.25
C ARG A 54 6.60 -0.33 11.74
N SER A 55 7.82 -0.85 11.76
CA SER A 55 8.17 -2.15 11.15
C SER A 55 8.73 -3.15 12.16
N ALA A 56 9.23 -2.69 13.30
CA ALA A 56 9.85 -3.54 14.30
C ALA A 56 8.80 -4.25 15.16
N THR A 57 7.78 -3.53 15.64
CA THR A 57 6.75 -4.11 16.52
C THR A 57 5.83 -5.02 15.71
N LYS A 58 5.71 -6.28 16.13
CA LYS A 58 4.78 -7.25 15.54
C LYS A 58 3.44 -7.21 16.28
N VAL A 59 2.41 -6.65 15.65
CA VAL A 59 1.05 -6.55 16.17
C VAL A 59 0.28 -7.82 15.83
N THR A 60 0.62 -8.90 16.54
CA THR A 60 0.00 -10.23 16.39
C THR A 60 -1.41 -10.28 16.99
N SER A 61 -2.17 -11.33 16.67
CA SER A 61 -3.48 -11.62 17.28
C SER A 61 -3.46 -11.52 18.81
N ASP A 62 -2.40 -11.99 19.48
CA ASP A 62 -2.28 -11.91 20.95
C ASP A 62 -2.28 -10.46 21.47
N VAL A 63 -1.54 -9.57 20.79
CA VAL A 63 -1.49 -8.13 21.11
C VAL A 63 -2.87 -7.50 20.89
N ILE A 64 -3.50 -7.84 19.76
CA ILE A 64 -4.83 -7.32 19.38
C ILE A 64 -5.89 -7.75 20.39
N ASN A 65 -5.85 -9.00 20.83
CA ASN A 65 -6.82 -9.55 21.79
C ASN A 65 -6.64 -8.96 23.20
N ALA A 66 -5.41 -8.64 23.60
CA ALA A 66 -5.12 -7.97 24.87
C ALA A 66 -5.60 -6.51 24.90
N GLY A 67 -5.71 -5.85 23.74
CA GLY A 67 -6.19 -4.47 23.60
C GLY A 67 -7.70 -4.34 23.79
N SER A 68 -8.20 -4.51 25.01
CA SER A 68 -9.66 -4.45 25.31
C SER A 68 -10.32 -3.14 24.87
N ASN A 69 -9.60 -2.02 24.97
CA ASN A 69 -10.05 -0.68 24.55
C ASN A 69 -9.56 -0.27 23.15
N LEU A 70 -8.73 -1.09 22.51
CA LEU A 70 -8.08 -0.75 21.24
C LEU A 70 -9.14 -0.61 20.14
N LYS A 71 -9.08 0.48 19.40
CA LYS A 71 -10.00 0.85 18.31
C LYS A 71 -9.27 1.06 16.99
N ILE A 72 -7.99 1.43 17.06
CA ILE A 72 -7.20 1.76 15.88
C ILE A 72 -5.73 1.31 16.00
N ILE A 73 -5.19 0.80 14.91
CA ILE A 73 -3.76 0.51 14.73
C ILE A 73 -3.28 1.31 13.52
N GLY A 74 -2.44 2.32 13.77
CA GLY A 74 -1.81 3.12 12.75
C GLY A 74 -0.39 2.65 12.45
N ARG A 75 -0.14 2.19 11.24
CA ARG A 75 1.21 1.87 10.76
C ARG A 75 1.78 3.09 10.02
N ALA A 76 2.81 3.72 10.59
CA ALA A 76 3.58 4.78 9.95
C ALA A 76 4.50 4.23 8.84
N GLY A 77 3.90 3.91 7.70
CA GLY A 77 4.53 3.44 6.46
C GLY A 77 3.53 2.68 5.58
N THR A 78 3.95 2.26 4.38
CA THR A 78 3.05 1.66 3.38
C THR A 78 2.68 0.19 3.64
N GLY A 79 3.65 -0.68 3.94
CA GLY A 79 3.38 -2.09 4.30
C GLY A 79 2.71 -2.26 5.65
N VAL A 80 1.93 -3.32 5.81
CA VAL A 80 1.31 -3.71 7.09
C VAL A 80 1.67 -5.14 7.47
N ASP A 81 2.78 -5.66 6.94
CA ASP A 81 3.22 -7.05 7.06
C ASP A 81 3.47 -7.46 8.53
N ASN A 82 3.68 -6.49 9.41
CA ASN A 82 3.84 -6.67 10.85
C ASN A 82 2.55 -6.53 11.66
N VAL A 83 1.38 -6.41 11.02
CA VAL A 83 0.07 -6.27 11.68
C VAL A 83 -0.85 -7.40 11.21
N ASP A 84 -1.43 -8.15 12.16
CA ASP A 84 -2.46 -9.14 11.86
C ASP A 84 -3.81 -8.44 11.61
N VAL A 85 -3.97 -7.97 10.38
CA VAL A 85 -5.17 -7.20 9.96
C VAL A 85 -6.43 -8.07 10.01
N ASP A 86 -6.33 -9.39 9.79
CA ASP A 86 -7.48 -10.30 9.87
C ASP A 86 -7.97 -10.39 11.33
N ALA A 87 -7.06 -10.53 12.31
CA ALA A 87 -7.42 -10.48 13.73
C ALA A 87 -7.99 -9.12 14.14
N ALA A 88 -7.39 -8.01 13.68
CA ALA A 88 -7.88 -6.66 13.96
C ALA A 88 -9.31 -6.46 13.41
N THR A 89 -9.55 -6.89 12.16
CA THR A 89 -10.85 -6.80 11.50
C THR A 89 -11.92 -7.56 12.27
N LYS A 90 -11.66 -8.80 12.69
CA LYS A 90 -12.61 -9.61 13.48
C LYS A 90 -13.00 -8.96 14.81
N ARG A 91 -12.09 -8.15 15.36
CA ARG A 91 -12.26 -7.41 16.62
C ARG A 91 -12.89 -6.03 16.45
N GLY A 92 -13.19 -5.60 15.22
CA GLY A 92 -13.69 -4.27 14.91
C GLY A 92 -12.63 -3.16 15.06
N ILE A 93 -11.34 -3.52 15.04
CA ILE A 93 -10.22 -2.60 15.16
C ILE A 93 -9.78 -2.15 13.77
N ILE A 94 -9.73 -0.85 13.55
CA ILE A 94 -9.34 -0.27 12.27
C ILE A 94 -7.82 -0.31 12.14
N VAL A 95 -7.32 -0.83 11.02
CA VAL A 95 -5.89 -0.74 10.67
C VAL A 95 -5.72 0.32 9.59
N MET A 96 -4.77 1.23 9.78
CA MET A 96 -4.44 2.25 8.79
C MET A 96 -2.96 2.26 8.46
N ASN A 97 -2.62 2.68 7.24
CA ASN A 97 -1.26 2.84 6.76
C ASN A 97 -1.07 4.20 6.08
N THR A 98 0.16 4.49 5.65
CA THR A 98 0.49 5.74 4.94
C THR A 98 0.97 5.44 3.53
N PRO A 99 0.05 5.19 2.56
CA PRO A 99 0.36 4.53 1.30
C PRO A 99 1.27 5.33 0.35
N SER A 100 1.34 6.65 0.52
CA SER A 100 2.18 7.56 -0.26
C SER A 100 3.46 7.99 0.45
N GLY A 101 3.53 7.88 1.78
CA GLY A 101 4.52 8.57 2.61
C GLY A 101 5.98 8.25 2.27
N ASN A 102 6.25 7.03 1.80
CA ASN A 102 7.60 6.55 1.46
C ASN A 102 7.88 6.44 -0.05
N THR A 103 6.95 6.85 -0.93
CA THR A 103 7.08 6.58 -2.39
C THR A 103 8.40 7.11 -2.96
N ILE A 104 8.70 8.38 -2.70
CA ILE A 104 9.90 9.05 -3.23
C ILE A 104 11.18 8.41 -2.70
N SER A 105 11.26 8.19 -1.38
CA SER A 105 12.47 7.65 -0.76
C SER A 105 12.75 6.20 -1.15
N ALA A 106 11.71 5.38 -1.35
CA ALA A 106 11.86 4.03 -1.85
C ALA A 106 12.35 4.02 -3.31
N ALA A 107 11.80 4.90 -4.15
CA ALA A 107 12.25 5.05 -5.53
C ALA A 107 13.71 5.51 -5.62
N GLU A 108 14.10 6.50 -4.81
CA GLU A 108 15.48 6.98 -4.72
C GLU A 108 16.45 5.87 -4.30
N LEU A 109 16.09 5.06 -3.31
CA LEU A 109 16.92 3.92 -2.89
C LEU A 109 17.05 2.88 -4.00
N THR A 110 15.96 2.56 -4.71
CA THR A 110 16.02 1.66 -5.88
C THR A 110 16.98 2.20 -6.95
N CYS A 111 16.88 3.47 -7.31
CA CYS A 111 17.80 4.11 -8.25
C CYS A 111 19.25 4.09 -7.73
N ALA A 112 19.45 4.32 -6.44
CA ALA A 112 20.78 4.26 -5.81
C ALA A 112 21.38 2.85 -5.88
N LEU A 113 20.58 1.81 -5.65
CA LEU A 113 21.04 0.42 -5.79
C LEU A 113 21.32 0.06 -7.25
N LEU A 114 20.49 0.48 -8.21
CA LEU A 114 20.76 0.29 -9.65
C LEU A 114 22.11 0.89 -10.05
N MET A 115 22.37 2.16 -9.68
CA MET A 115 23.64 2.82 -9.94
C MET A 115 24.81 2.15 -9.23
N SER A 116 24.62 1.74 -7.97
CA SER A 116 25.64 1.08 -7.17
C SER A 116 26.03 -0.28 -7.75
N LEU A 117 25.06 -1.06 -8.24
CA LEU A 117 25.31 -2.31 -8.95
C LEU A 117 26.02 -2.11 -10.29
N SER A 118 25.72 -1.03 -11.00
CA SER A 118 26.38 -0.72 -12.27
C SER A 118 27.86 -0.42 -12.07
N ARG A 119 28.23 0.13 -10.91
CA ARG A 119 29.56 0.70 -10.65
C ARG A 119 30.33 0.06 -9.49
N HIS A 120 29.78 -0.99 -8.86
CA HIS A 120 30.35 -1.70 -7.71
C HIS A 120 30.73 -0.76 -6.54
N ILE A 121 29.92 0.29 -6.30
CA ILE A 121 30.30 1.39 -5.40
C ILE A 121 30.62 0.89 -3.98
N PRO A 122 29.75 0.11 -3.30
CA PRO A 122 30.03 -0.31 -1.93
C PRO A 122 31.29 -1.18 -1.84
N GLN A 123 31.48 -2.12 -2.77
CA GLN A 123 32.63 -3.00 -2.81
C GLN A 123 33.93 -2.21 -3.05
N ALA A 124 33.92 -1.24 -3.96
CA ALA A 124 35.05 -0.36 -4.23
C ALA A 124 35.39 0.53 -3.02
N VAL A 125 34.39 1.09 -2.35
CA VAL A 125 34.56 1.87 -1.11
C VAL A 125 35.18 1.01 -0.01
N MET A 126 34.71 -0.22 0.18
CA MET A 126 35.28 -1.14 1.17
C MET A 126 36.73 -1.50 0.85
N SER A 127 37.07 -1.71 -0.43
CA SER A 127 38.44 -1.93 -0.87
C SER A 127 39.36 -0.75 -0.54
N MET A 128 38.90 0.48 -0.78
CA MET A 128 39.67 1.69 -0.45
C MET A 128 39.89 1.86 1.05
N LYS A 129 38.86 1.56 1.87
CA LYS A 129 38.96 1.58 3.34
C LYS A 129 39.93 0.52 3.88
N ASP A 130 40.10 -0.58 3.15
CA ASP A 130 41.07 -1.63 3.42
C ASP A 130 42.49 -1.30 2.89
N GLY A 131 42.72 -0.07 2.41
CA GLY A 131 44.02 0.40 1.93
C GLY A 131 44.42 -0.09 0.53
N LYS A 132 43.49 -0.69 -0.22
CA LYS A 132 43.75 -1.24 -1.58
C LYS A 132 43.43 -0.23 -2.68
N TRP A 133 44.13 -0.35 -3.82
CA TRP A 133 43.90 0.45 -5.03
C TRP A 133 43.49 -0.41 -6.24
N ASP A 134 42.34 -1.07 -6.12
CA ASP A 134 41.86 -2.12 -7.04
C ASP A 134 41.16 -1.57 -8.31
N ARG A 135 41.73 -0.55 -8.97
CA ARG A 135 41.08 0.13 -10.13
C ARG A 135 40.65 -0.83 -11.25
N LYS A 136 41.45 -1.85 -11.56
CA LYS A 136 41.16 -2.81 -12.64
C LYS A 136 40.04 -3.80 -12.27
N LYS A 137 39.84 -4.07 -10.97
CA LYS A 137 38.87 -5.05 -10.47
C LYS A 137 37.43 -4.56 -10.63
N PHE A 138 37.20 -3.26 -10.44
CA PHE A 138 35.86 -2.66 -10.41
C PHE A 138 35.47 -2.03 -11.75
N MET A 139 35.68 -2.74 -12.85
CA MET A 139 35.18 -2.32 -14.15
C MET A 139 33.64 -2.37 -14.14
N GLY A 140 33.00 -1.20 -14.20
CA GLY A 140 31.55 -1.08 -14.19
C GLY A 140 30.94 -1.06 -15.60
N ALA A 141 29.63 -0.80 -15.63
CA ALA A 141 28.87 -0.56 -16.85
C ALA A 141 28.18 0.82 -16.79
N GLU A 142 27.88 1.36 -17.97
CA GLU A 142 26.98 2.50 -18.12
C GLU A 142 25.52 2.03 -18.06
N LEU A 143 24.66 2.88 -17.51
CA LEU A 143 23.21 2.70 -17.56
C LEU A 143 22.61 3.22 -18.88
N TYR A 144 23.25 4.21 -19.50
CA TYR A 144 22.81 4.80 -20.76
C TYR A 144 22.63 3.72 -21.84
N GLY A 145 21.47 3.71 -22.51
CA GLY A 145 21.13 2.76 -23.55
C GLY A 145 20.81 1.34 -23.06
N LYS A 146 20.75 1.10 -21.73
CA LYS A 146 20.33 -0.19 -21.15
C LYS A 146 18.84 -0.25 -20.95
N VAL A 147 18.30 -1.48 -20.93
CA VAL A 147 16.89 -1.76 -20.70
C VAL A 147 16.65 -2.09 -19.21
N LEU A 148 15.75 -1.35 -18.58
CA LEU A 148 15.23 -1.61 -17.24
C LEU A 148 13.81 -2.20 -17.34
N GLY A 149 13.66 -3.43 -16.88
CA GLY A 149 12.36 -4.04 -16.62
C GLY A 149 11.82 -3.65 -15.25
N ILE A 150 10.60 -3.14 -15.21
CA ILE A 150 9.93 -2.70 -13.99
C ILE A 150 8.70 -3.58 -13.77
N VAL A 151 8.75 -4.42 -12.75
CA VAL A 151 7.66 -5.33 -12.41
C VAL A 151 6.87 -4.73 -11.26
N GLY A 152 5.65 -4.27 -11.55
CA GLY A 152 4.86 -3.40 -10.67
C GLY A 152 4.97 -1.92 -11.08
N LEU A 153 3.89 -1.39 -11.66
CA LEU A 153 3.79 -0.05 -12.24
C LEU A 153 2.92 0.90 -11.40
N GLY A 154 2.88 0.64 -10.10
CA GLY A 154 2.30 1.54 -9.11
C GLY A 154 3.14 2.80 -8.88
N ARG A 155 2.88 3.48 -7.75
CA ARG A 155 3.51 4.76 -7.41
C ARG A 155 5.04 4.74 -7.46
N ILE A 156 5.68 3.74 -6.86
CA ILE A 156 7.15 3.63 -6.82
C ILE A 156 7.70 3.27 -8.20
N GLY A 157 7.10 2.31 -8.90
CA GLY A 157 7.53 1.91 -10.24
C GLY A 157 7.54 3.07 -11.24
N LYS A 158 6.51 3.93 -11.20
CA LYS A 158 6.46 5.19 -11.95
C LYS A 158 7.65 6.10 -11.63
N GLU A 159 7.88 6.39 -10.35
CA GLU A 159 8.96 7.30 -9.94
C GLU A 159 10.35 6.78 -10.31
N VAL A 160 10.55 5.45 -10.25
CA VAL A 160 11.78 4.79 -10.70
C VAL A 160 11.92 4.92 -12.22
N ALA A 161 10.86 4.65 -12.99
CA ALA A 161 10.86 4.77 -14.45
C ALA A 161 11.30 6.16 -14.90
N THR A 162 10.61 7.21 -14.43
CA THR A 162 10.90 8.60 -14.81
C THR A 162 12.34 9.02 -14.48
N ARG A 163 12.87 8.58 -13.32
CA ARG A 163 14.27 8.85 -12.95
C ARG A 163 15.24 8.10 -13.85
N MET A 164 15.01 6.82 -14.11
CA MET A 164 15.95 6.02 -14.89
C MET A 164 15.94 6.34 -16.38
N GLN A 165 14.81 6.79 -16.93
CA GLN A 165 14.72 7.39 -18.26
C GLN A 165 15.62 8.65 -18.38
N SER A 166 15.76 9.43 -17.30
CA SER A 166 16.65 10.60 -17.28
C SER A 166 18.14 10.22 -17.34
N PHE A 167 18.50 8.98 -17.01
CA PHE A 167 19.82 8.40 -17.26
C PHE A 167 19.96 7.80 -18.67
N GLY A 168 18.94 7.93 -19.52
CA GLY A 168 18.92 7.39 -20.88
C GLY A 168 18.67 5.88 -20.94
N MET A 169 18.08 5.28 -19.90
CA MET A 169 17.61 3.89 -19.97
C MET A 169 16.29 3.80 -20.72
N THR A 170 16.10 2.69 -21.46
CA THR A 170 14.78 2.29 -21.95
C THR A 170 14.05 1.56 -20.82
N THR A 171 12.81 1.97 -20.52
CA THR A 171 12.00 1.35 -19.47
C THR A 171 10.84 0.57 -20.07
N ILE A 172 10.77 -0.73 -19.76
CA ILE A 172 9.65 -1.61 -20.08
C ILE A 172 9.07 -2.15 -18.77
N GLY A 173 7.81 -2.60 -18.77
CA GLY A 173 7.18 -3.00 -17.52
C GLY A 173 6.08 -4.04 -17.65
N TYR A 174 5.69 -4.56 -16.49
CA TYR A 174 4.56 -5.47 -16.34
C TYR A 174 3.78 -5.08 -15.09
N ASP A 175 2.47 -4.90 -15.25
CA ASP A 175 1.53 -4.76 -14.14
C ASP A 175 0.14 -5.22 -14.60
N PRO A 176 -0.47 -6.24 -13.98
CA PRO A 176 -1.77 -6.75 -14.42
C PRO A 176 -2.95 -5.83 -14.04
N ILE A 177 -2.71 -4.81 -13.22
CA ILE A 177 -3.73 -3.91 -12.68
C ILE A 177 -3.69 -2.55 -13.39
N THR A 178 -2.49 -2.06 -13.70
CA THR A 178 -2.30 -0.73 -14.31
C THR A 178 -2.61 -0.79 -15.81
N PRO A 179 -3.58 -0.02 -16.33
CA PRO A 179 -3.88 -0.03 -17.75
C PRO A 179 -2.67 0.40 -18.61
N PRO A 180 -2.42 -0.23 -19.78
CA PRO A 180 -1.27 0.10 -20.65
C PRO A 180 -1.16 1.57 -21.04
N GLU A 181 -2.29 2.26 -21.25
CA GLU A 181 -2.33 3.68 -21.57
C GLU A 181 -1.80 4.56 -20.43
N VAL A 182 -1.97 4.13 -19.17
CA VAL A 182 -1.48 4.86 -18.00
C VAL A 182 0.04 4.79 -17.97
N SER A 183 0.63 3.61 -18.18
CA SER A 183 2.08 3.47 -18.18
C SER A 183 2.74 4.10 -19.41
N ALA A 184 2.07 4.05 -20.56
CA ALA A 184 2.55 4.70 -21.77
C ALA A 184 2.62 6.23 -21.62
N SER A 185 1.71 6.84 -20.83
CA SER A 185 1.71 8.28 -20.57
C SER A 185 3.00 8.80 -19.89
N TRP A 186 3.76 7.91 -19.25
CA TRP A 186 5.07 8.21 -18.65
C TRP A 186 6.20 7.35 -19.24
N GLY A 187 6.04 6.94 -20.51
CA GLY A 187 7.13 6.34 -21.29
C GLY A 187 7.51 4.92 -20.92
N VAL A 188 6.60 4.16 -20.30
CA VAL A 188 6.81 2.73 -20.00
C VAL A 188 5.88 1.88 -20.88
N GLU A 189 6.49 1.11 -21.78
CA GLU A 189 5.79 0.10 -22.56
C GLU A 189 5.48 -1.11 -21.68
N GLN A 190 4.22 -1.54 -21.67
CA GLN A 190 3.78 -2.74 -20.96
C GLN A 190 3.83 -3.97 -21.87
N MET A 191 4.26 -5.09 -21.31
CA MET A 191 4.30 -6.38 -22.00
C MET A 191 4.16 -7.52 -20.98
N SER A 192 3.97 -8.75 -21.47
CA SER A 192 3.94 -9.92 -20.59
C SER A 192 5.30 -10.18 -19.94
N LEU A 193 5.32 -10.89 -18.81
CA LEU A 193 6.58 -11.28 -18.15
C LEU A 193 7.49 -12.09 -19.08
N GLU A 194 6.91 -12.97 -19.90
CA GLU A 194 7.65 -13.79 -20.88
C GLU A 194 8.38 -12.96 -21.93
N GLU A 195 7.78 -11.84 -22.35
CA GLU A 195 8.39 -10.90 -23.30
C GLU A 195 9.40 -9.98 -22.61
N LEU A 196 9.16 -9.64 -21.34
CA LEU A 196 9.96 -8.70 -20.55
C LEU A 196 11.33 -9.28 -20.18
N TRP A 197 11.38 -10.51 -19.65
CA TRP A 197 12.63 -11.14 -19.18
C TRP A 197 13.79 -11.12 -20.19
N PRO A 198 13.63 -11.57 -21.45
CA PRO A 198 14.74 -11.65 -22.39
C PRO A 198 15.28 -10.27 -22.82
N GLN A 199 14.57 -9.18 -22.54
CA GLN A 199 14.96 -7.82 -22.92
C GLN A 199 15.73 -7.08 -21.83
N CYS A 200 15.61 -7.48 -20.57
CA CYS A 200 16.11 -6.72 -19.44
C CYS A 200 17.62 -6.87 -19.22
N ASP A 201 18.34 -5.74 -19.18
CA ASP A 201 19.70 -5.70 -18.61
C ASP A 201 19.64 -5.54 -17.08
N TYR A 202 18.61 -4.83 -16.61
CA TYR A 202 18.28 -4.63 -15.20
C TYR A 202 16.81 -4.94 -14.95
N ILE A 203 16.48 -5.50 -13.79
CA ILE A 203 15.10 -5.73 -13.34
C ILE A 203 14.93 -5.11 -11.96
N THR A 204 13.81 -4.42 -11.73
CA THR A 204 13.38 -3.97 -10.39
C THR A 204 11.95 -4.41 -10.13
N VAL A 205 11.67 -4.81 -8.89
CA VAL A 205 10.34 -5.24 -8.46
C VAL A 205 9.72 -4.24 -7.48
N HIS A 206 8.45 -3.93 -7.70
CA HIS A 206 7.64 -2.97 -6.95
C HIS A 206 6.20 -3.47 -6.71
N THR A 207 6.04 -4.79 -6.62
CA THR A 207 4.77 -5.44 -6.32
C THR A 207 4.58 -5.63 -4.81
N PRO A 208 3.33 -5.74 -4.31
CA PRO A 208 3.09 -6.30 -2.98
C PRO A 208 3.47 -7.79 -2.96
N LEU A 209 3.73 -8.34 -1.77
CA LEU A 209 3.92 -9.79 -1.58
C LEU A 209 2.55 -10.47 -1.43
N MET A 210 2.24 -11.37 -2.35
CA MET A 210 0.99 -12.13 -2.44
C MET A 210 1.30 -13.49 -3.05
N PRO A 211 0.40 -14.49 -2.97
CA PRO A 211 0.65 -15.81 -3.58
C PRO A 211 1.08 -15.77 -5.05
N SER A 212 0.58 -14.80 -5.83
CA SER A 212 0.93 -14.61 -7.24
C SER A 212 2.27 -13.91 -7.49
N THR A 213 2.87 -13.29 -6.47
CA THR A 213 4.14 -12.54 -6.58
C THR A 213 5.25 -13.14 -5.74
N THR A 214 4.96 -14.12 -4.88
CA THR A 214 5.97 -14.92 -4.19
C THR A 214 6.81 -15.71 -5.19
N GLY A 215 8.13 -15.56 -5.14
CA GLY A 215 9.06 -16.23 -6.05
C GLY A 215 8.85 -15.87 -7.51
N LEU A 216 8.38 -14.65 -7.79
CA LEU A 216 8.15 -14.15 -9.16
C LEU A 216 9.42 -14.21 -10.01
N LEU A 217 10.56 -13.85 -9.40
CA LEU A 217 11.87 -14.21 -9.94
C LEU A 217 12.36 -15.48 -9.25
N ASN A 218 12.35 -16.58 -9.99
CA ASN A 218 12.80 -17.91 -9.59
C ASN A 218 13.73 -18.50 -10.68
N ASP A 219 14.15 -19.76 -10.56
CA ASP A 219 15.05 -20.40 -11.53
C ASP A 219 14.54 -20.31 -12.98
N ALA A 220 13.24 -20.52 -13.19
CA ALA A 220 12.64 -20.48 -14.53
C ALA A 220 12.60 -19.06 -15.09
N SER A 221 12.28 -18.05 -14.27
CA SER A 221 12.31 -16.64 -14.68
C SER A 221 13.75 -16.19 -14.97
N PHE A 222 14.72 -16.54 -14.11
CA PHE A 222 16.14 -16.21 -14.32
C PHE A 222 16.69 -16.85 -15.60
N ALA A 223 16.32 -18.10 -15.91
CA ALA A 223 16.75 -18.78 -17.13
C ALA A 223 16.31 -18.07 -18.43
N LYS A 224 15.21 -17.30 -18.38
CA LYS A 224 14.70 -16.51 -19.51
C LYS A 224 15.34 -15.14 -19.64
N CYS A 225 15.99 -14.66 -18.58
CA CYS A 225 16.66 -13.36 -18.58
C CYS A 225 17.92 -13.37 -19.45
N LYS A 226 18.39 -12.18 -19.83
CA LYS A 226 19.73 -12.02 -20.40
C LYS A 226 20.78 -12.54 -19.40
N LYS A 227 21.80 -13.23 -19.92
CA LYS A 227 22.95 -13.61 -19.10
C LYS A 227 23.63 -12.37 -18.53
N GLY A 228 23.83 -12.35 -17.21
CA GLY A 228 24.40 -11.21 -16.49
C GLY A 228 23.38 -10.15 -16.07
N VAL A 229 22.07 -10.43 -16.17
CA VAL A 229 21.01 -9.53 -15.68
C VAL A 229 21.26 -9.11 -14.23
N LYS A 230 21.00 -7.86 -13.90
CA LYS A 230 21.10 -7.35 -12.52
C LYS A 230 19.71 -7.09 -11.95
N VAL A 231 19.48 -7.45 -10.69
CA VAL A 231 18.14 -7.35 -10.09
C VAL A 231 18.14 -6.47 -8.85
N VAL A 232 17.05 -5.72 -8.61
CA VAL A 232 16.86 -4.89 -7.42
C VAL A 232 15.52 -5.21 -6.77
N ASN A 233 15.52 -5.37 -5.45
CA ASN A 233 14.31 -5.52 -4.65
C ASN A 233 14.36 -4.59 -3.43
N CYS A 234 13.59 -3.50 -3.52
CA CYS A 234 13.27 -2.62 -2.40
C CYS A 234 11.77 -2.68 -2.03
N ALA A 235 11.08 -3.75 -2.46
CA ALA A 235 9.65 -3.89 -2.27
C ALA A 235 9.36 -4.77 -1.05
N ARG A 236 9.37 -6.10 -1.21
CA ARG A 236 9.17 -7.06 -0.13
C ARG A 236 10.08 -8.29 -0.31
N GLY A 237 10.55 -8.83 0.81
CA GLY A 237 11.21 -10.13 0.83
C GLY A 237 10.32 -11.21 0.22
N GLY A 238 10.93 -12.18 -0.44
CA GLY A 238 10.22 -13.30 -1.05
C GLY A 238 9.60 -13.04 -2.43
N ILE A 239 9.60 -11.80 -2.94
CA ILE A 239 9.24 -11.56 -4.37
C ILE A 239 10.28 -12.18 -5.30
N ILE A 240 11.55 -12.06 -4.93
CA ILE A 240 12.64 -12.81 -5.53
C ILE A 240 12.87 -14.03 -4.63
N ASP A 241 12.86 -15.23 -5.22
CA ASP A 241 13.28 -16.45 -4.52
C ASP A 241 14.78 -16.34 -4.21
N GLU A 242 15.11 -16.23 -2.92
CA GLU A 242 16.48 -16.02 -2.45
C GLU A 242 17.42 -17.18 -2.81
N ALA A 243 16.92 -18.41 -2.81
CA ALA A 243 17.71 -19.59 -3.15
C ALA A 243 17.95 -19.66 -4.66
N ALA A 244 16.95 -19.35 -5.47
CA ALA A 244 17.10 -19.24 -6.93
C ALA A 244 18.04 -18.10 -7.32
N LEU A 245 17.93 -16.95 -6.63
CA LEU A 245 18.84 -15.83 -6.82
C LEU A 245 20.29 -16.23 -6.54
N LEU A 246 20.55 -16.94 -5.44
CA LEU A 246 21.89 -17.43 -5.12
C LEU A 246 22.45 -18.31 -6.24
N ARG A 247 21.68 -19.30 -6.72
CA ARG A 247 22.09 -20.16 -7.85
C ARG A 247 22.32 -19.36 -9.13
N ALA A 248 21.48 -18.36 -9.40
CA ALA A 248 21.64 -17.49 -10.56
C ALA A 248 22.91 -16.62 -10.46
N LEU A 249 23.26 -16.14 -9.27
CA LEU A 249 24.51 -15.40 -9.01
C LEU A 249 25.74 -16.29 -9.18
N GLU A 250 25.72 -17.51 -8.65
CA GLU A 250 26.83 -18.46 -8.72
C GLU A 250 27.10 -18.93 -10.15
N SER A 251 26.05 -19.16 -10.95
CA SER A 251 26.15 -19.53 -12.36
C SER A 251 26.50 -18.35 -13.28
N GLY A 252 26.43 -17.11 -12.78
CA GLY A 252 26.57 -15.88 -13.56
C GLY A 252 25.39 -15.59 -14.49
N GLN A 253 24.27 -16.30 -14.34
CA GLN A 253 23.01 -15.93 -15.00
C GLN A 253 22.53 -14.56 -14.50
N CYS A 254 22.63 -14.31 -13.19
CA CYS A 254 22.49 -13.00 -12.58
C CYS A 254 23.88 -12.39 -12.32
N GLY A 255 24.13 -11.19 -12.83
CA GLY A 255 25.40 -10.48 -12.67
C GLY A 255 25.53 -9.72 -11.36
N GLY A 256 24.45 -9.59 -10.58
CA GLY A 256 24.45 -8.93 -9.28
C GLY A 256 23.05 -8.56 -8.79
N ALA A 257 22.91 -8.35 -7.49
CA ALA A 257 21.62 -8.04 -6.86
C ALA A 257 21.71 -6.93 -5.81
N GLY A 258 20.72 -6.05 -5.81
CA GLY A 258 20.53 -4.99 -4.82
C GLY A 258 19.31 -5.33 -3.96
N LEU A 259 19.52 -5.65 -2.67
CA LEU A 259 18.46 -6.15 -1.79
C LEU A 259 18.30 -5.24 -0.58
N ASP A 260 17.17 -4.57 -0.45
CA ASP A 260 16.82 -3.82 0.77
C ASP A 260 15.97 -4.65 1.74
N VAL A 261 15.39 -5.75 1.27
CA VAL A 261 14.40 -6.55 1.98
C VAL A 261 14.70 -8.04 1.84
N PHE A 262 14.33 -8.82 2.85
CA PHE A 262 14.58 -10.27 2.95
C PHE A 262 13.33 -11.01 3.42
N VAL A 263 13.23 -12.31 3.13
CA VAL A 263 12.11 -13.15 3.62
C VAL A 263 12.05 -13.14 5.14
N GLU A 264 13.21 -13.28 5.78
CA GLU A 264 13.36 -13.12 7.23
C GLU A 264 14.20 -11.87 7.52
N GLU A 265 13.68 -10.98 8.35
CA GLU A 265 14.35 -9.73 8.72
C GLU A 265 14.49 -9.62 10.25
N PRO A 266 15.72 -9.55 10.80
CA PRO A 266 17.01 -9.62 10.11
C PRO A 266 17.33 -11.01 9.52
N PRO A 267 18.06 -11.09 8.39
CA PRO A 267 18.35 -12.37 7.74
C PRO A 267 19.31 -13.21 8.61
N LYS A 268 18.87 -14.42 8.96
CA LYS A 268 19.70 -15.41 9.65
C LYS A 268 20.71 -16.06 8.70
N ASP A 269 20.25 -16.41 7.50
CA ASP A 269 21.14 -16.83 6.44
C ASP A 269 21.85 -15.61 5.84
N ARG A 270 23.18 -15.61 5.97
CA ARG A 270 24.05 -14.52 5.55
C ARG A 270 24.67 -14.75 4.18
N VAL A 271 24.39 -15.87 3.51
CA VAL A 271 25.05 -16.23 2.24
C VAL A 271 24.82 -15.17 1.17
N LEU A 272 23.57 -14.75 0.93
CA LEU A 272 23.28 -13.65 0.00
C LEU A 272 23.88 -12.32 0.47
N VAL A 273 23.76 -12.00 1.76
CA VAL A 273 24.28 -10.75 2.33
C VAL A 273 25.79 -10.61 2.12
N ASN A 274 26.52 -11.72 2.22
CA ASN A 274 27.98 -11.77 2.11
C ASN A 274 28.46 -12.01 0.67
N HIS A 275 27.56 -12.29 -0.28
CA HIS A 275 27.94 -12.61 -1.65
C HIS A 275 28.58 -11.38 -2.35
N PRO A 276 29.71 -11.52 -3.05
CA PRO A 276 30.48 -10.38 -3.57
C PRO A 276 29.73 -9.50 -4.57
N ASN A 277 28.78 -10.09 -5.32
CA ASN A 277 27.94 -9.39 -6.30
C ASN A 277 26.61 -8.89 -5.72
N VAL A 278 26.40 -9.01 -4.41
CA VAL A 278 25.20 -8.51 -3.72
C VAL A 278 25.53 -7.23 -2.98
N ILE A 279 24.65 -6.24 -3.11
CA ILE A 279 24.61 -5.04 -2.28
C ILE A 279 23.34 -5.14 -1.46
N SER A 280 23.46 -5.18 -0.14
CA SER A 280 22.30 -5.27 0.73
C SER A 280 22.20 -4.11 1.70
N CYS A 281 20.96 -3.74 2.04
CA CYS A 281 20.61 -2.71 2.98
C CYS A 281 19.61 -3.26 4.02
N PRO A 282 19.63 -2.76 5.26
CA PRO A 282 18.73 -3.24 6.32
C PRO A 282 17.37 -2.52 6.26
N HIS A 283 16.61 -2.71 5.18
CA HIS A 283 15.26 -2.16 4.99
C HIS A 283 15.18 -0.64 5.15
N LEU A 284 15.97 0.06 4.34
CA LEU A 284 16.14 1.50 4.34
C LEU A 284 15.15 2.26 3.43
N GLY A 285 14.28 1.59 2.67
CA GLY A 285 13.40 2.23 1.68
C GLY A 285 12.54 3.38 2.20
N ALA A 286 12.21 3.40 3.51
CA ALA A 286 11.51 4.50 4.16
C ALA A 286 12.36 5.26 5.20
N SER A 287 13.65 4.94 5.33
CA SER A 287 14.55 5.45 6.37
C SER A 287 15.19 6.79 5.97
N THR A 288 14.34 7.77 5.64
CA THR A 288 14.71 9.16 5.36
C THR A 288 13.95 10.10 6.27
N LYS A 289 14.50 11.28 6.58
CA LYS A 289 13.81 12.27 7.43
C LYS A 289 12.48 12.68 6.82
N GLU A 290 12.45 12.85 5.51
CA GLU A 290 11.29 13.29 4.75
C GLU A 290 10.19 12.23 4.73
N ALA A 291 10.52 10.95 4.56
CA ALA A 291 9.54 9.87 4.62
C ALA A 291 9.03 9.68 6.05
N GLN A 292 9.90 9.74 7.07
CA GLN A 292 9.48 9.66 8.47
C GLN A 292 8.49 10.78 8.82
N ALA A 293 8.79 12.02 8.46
CA ALA A 293 7.91 13.16 8.70
C ALA A 293 6.57 13.03 7.98
N ARG A 294 6.57 12.62 6.69
CA ARG A 294 5.32 12.38 5.95
C ARG A 294 4.49 11.26 6.58
N CYS A 295 5.08 10.10 6.85
CA CYS A 295 4.37 8.98 7.46
C CYS A 295 3.85 9.32 8.87
N GLY A 296 4.65 9.99 9.70
CA GLY A 296 4.24 10.42 11.04
C GLY A 296 3.07 11.40 11.01
N ARG A 297 3.13 12.40 10.12
CA ARG A 297 2.03 13.35 9.93
C ARG A 297 0.79 12.66 9.39
N ASP A 298 0.91 11.86 8.34
CA ASP A 298 -0.23 11.25 7.65
C ASP A 298 -0.97 10.29 8.59
N ILE A 299 -0.26 9.47 9.38
CA ILE A 299 -0.93 8.57 10.34
C ILE A 299 -1.60 9.33 11.48
N ALA A 300 -0.98 10.40 11.98
CA ALA A 300 -1.57 11.23 13.03
C ALA A 300 -2.85 11.91 12.54
N LEU A 301 -2.82 12.50 11.34
CA LEU A 301 -3.99 13.12 10.72
C LEU A 301 -5.11 12.10 10.50
N GLN A 302 -4.80 10.89 10.01
CA GLN A 302 -5.82 9.85 9.85
C GLN A 302 -6.46 9.43 11.19
N ILE A 303 -5.67 9.32 12.26
CA ILE A 303 -6.19 9.04 13.61
C ILE A 303 -7.09 10.18 14.10
N VAL A 304 -6.67 11.44 13.89
CA VAL A 304 -7.47 12.62 14.23
C VAL A 304 -8.75 12.69 13.41
N ASP A 305 -8.68 12.39 12.11
CA ASP A 305 -9.84 12.38 11.23
C ASP A 305 -10.85 11.31 11.68
N MET A 306 -10.38 10.13 12.08
CA MET A 306 -11.22 9.11 12.71
C MET A 306 -11.85 9.59 14.03
N ALA A 307 -11.05 10.20 14.90
CA ALA A 307 -11.51 10.71 16.19
C ALA A 307 -12.49 11.88 16.05
N THR A 308 -12.48 12.60 14.91
CA THR A 308 -13.36 13.72 14.59
C THR A 308 -14.51 13.36 13.65
N GLY A 309 -14.60 12.09 13.21
CA GLY A 309 -15.66 11.58 12.35
C GLY A 309 -15.51 11.93 10.85
N LYS A 310 -14.35 12.40 10.42
CA LYS A 310 -14.06 12.66 9.00
C LYS A 310 -13.80 11.37 8.22
N ALA A 311 -13.79 11.48 6.89
CA ALA A 311 -13.53 10.35 6.00
C ALA A 311 -12.15 9.72 6.25
N LEU A 312 -12.10 8.39 6.28
CA LEU A 312 -10.86 7.65 6.53
C LEU A 312 -10.10 7.42 5.23
N VAL A 313 -8.83 7.82 5.20
CA VAL A 313 -7.88 7.52 4.12
C VAL A 313 -6.85 6.53 4.65
N GLY A 314 -6.46 5.54 3.86
CA GLY A 314 -5.41 4.59 4.23
C GLY A 314 -5.87 3.44 5.14
N ALA A 315 -7.18 3.25 5.33
CA ALA A 315 -7.71 2.06 5.99
C ALA A 315 -7.35 0.80 5.17
N VAL A 316 -6.72 -0.18 5.83
CA VAL A 316 -6.27 -1.41 5.19
C VAL A 316 -7.25 -2.54 5.51
N SER A 317 -7.69 -3.24 4.46
CA SER A 317 -8.51 -4.42 4.60
C SER A 317 -8.16 -5.43 3.49
N HIS A 318 -8.22 -6.72 3.81
CA HIS A 318 -7.62 -7.77 2.97
C HIS A 318 -8.45 -8.16 1.73
N SER A 319 -9.72 -7.76 1.64
CA SER A 319 -10.59 -7.96 0.48
C SER A 319 -11.96 -7.32 0.75
N LEU A 320 -12.65 -6.79 -0.26
CA LEU A 320 -14.08 -6.43 -0.15
C LEU A 320 -14.94 -7.57 0.45
N LYS A 321 -14.56 -8.84 0.19
CA LYS A 321 -15.20 -10.03 0.77
C LYS A 321 -15.03 -10.14 2.29
N LYS A 322 -13.87 -9.75 2.82
CA LYS A 322 -13.55 -9.78 4.26
C LYS A 322 -13.93 -8.47 4.97
N SER A 323 -14.17 -7.41 4.21
CA SER A 323 -14.53 -6.07 4.70
C SER A 323 -16.04 -5.81 4.73
N SER A 324 -16.85 -6.85 4.55
CA SER A 324 -18.31 -6.75 4.53
C SER A 324 -18.88 -6.04 5.75
N GLY A 325 -18.33 -6.31 6.94
CA GLY A 325 -18.69 -5.59 8.17
C GLY A 325 -18.42 -4.08 8.11
N PHE A 326 -17.30 -3.65 7.51
CA PHE A 326 -16.97 -2.23 7.33
C PHE A 326 -17.80 -1.59 6.22
N LEU A 327 -18.09 -2.29 5.13
CA LEU A 327 -18.94 -1.79 4.04
C LEU A 327 -20.38 -1.60 4.50
N SER A 328 -20.93 -2.58 5.22
CA SER A 328 -22.25 -2.50 5.84
C SER A 328 -22.31 -1.35 6.85
N SER A 329 -21.27 -1.22 7.69
CA SER A 329 -21.18 -0.09 8.61
C SER A 329 -21.07 1.25 7.88
N ALA A 330 -20.27 1.36 6.82
CA ALA A 330 -20.12 2.58 6.03
C ALA A 330 -21.42 2.99 5.32
N ALA A 331 -22.14 2.03 4.74
CA ALA A 331 -23.45 2.26 4.13
C ALA A 331 -24.46 2.79 5.17
N VAL A 332 -24.49 2.17 6.35
CA VAL A 332 -25.34 2.61 7.46
C VAL A 332 -24.92 3.97 8.00
N VAL A 333 -23.63 4.28 8.09
CA VAL A 333 -23.15 5.63 8.44
C VAL A 333 -23.74 6.63 7.47
N GLY A 334 -23.63 6.40 6.15
CA GLY A 334 -24.22 7.27 5.14
C GLY A 334 -25.72 7.47 5.33
N LEU A 335 -26.48 6.39 5.55
CA LEU A 335 -27.93 6.43 5.76
C LEU A 335 -28.35 7.18 7.02
N LEU A 336 -27.60 7.02 8.12
CA LEU A 336 -27.94 7.58 9.42
C LEU A 336 -27.35 8.98 9.64
N THR A 337 -26.52 9.49 8.72
CA THR A 337 -25.81 10.78 8.91
C THR A 337 -26.77 11.96 9.03
N GLU A 338 -27.93 11.92 8.36
CA GLU A 338 -28.96 12.97 8.43
C GLU A 338 -30.09 12.66 9.43
N GLY A 339 -30.01 11.56 10.17
CA GLY A 339 -31.03 11.14 11.12
C GLY A 339 -30.98 11.88 12.47
N PRO A 340 -32.02 11.75 13.31
CA PRO A 340 -32.08 12.35 14.65
C PRO A 340 -31.09 11.72 15.66
N GLN A 341 -30.49 10.59 15.29
CA GLN A 341 -29.54 9.86 16.14
C GLN A 341 -28.22 10.63 16.26
N LYS A 342 -27.62 10.63 17.46
CA LYS A 342 -26.31 11.26 17.67
C LYS A 342 -25.20 10.38 17.08
N GLY A 343 -25.07 10.45 15.76
CA GLY A 343 -23.78 10.33 15.10
C GLY A 343 -23.25 8.91 14.87
N PRO A 344 -23.68 8.29 13.78
CA PRO A 344 -23.13 7.02 13.36
C PRO A 344 -21.64 7.14 12.97
N ASN A 345 -20.87 6.08 13.22
CA ASN A 345 -19.49 5.84 12.80
C ASN A 345 -19.31 4.35 12.45
N LEU A 346 -18.16 3.96 11.87
CA LEU A 346 -17.94 2.58 11.41
C LEU A 346 -18.00 1.49 12.51
N VAL A 347 -17.89 1.86 13.78
CA VAL A 347 -17.89 0.95 14.93
C VAL A 347 -19.29 0.81 15.52
N ASN A 348 -20.06 1.91 15.62
CA ASN A 348 -21.38 1.92 16.27
C ASN A 348 -22.57 1.91 15.29
N ALA A 349 -22.33 1.99 13.98
CA ALA A 349 -23.38 2.08 12.97
C ALA A 349 -24.35 0.90 12.99
N LEU A 350 -23.85 -0.34 13.01
CA LEU A 350 -24.72 -1.52 12.96
C LEU A 350 -25.63 -1.68 14.21
N PRO A 351 -25.12 -1.50 15.45
CA PRO A 351 -25.99 -1.43 16.63
C PRO A 351 -27.06 -0.33 16.52
N LEU A 352 -26.68 0.87 16.07
CA LEU A 352 -27.59 2.02 15.95
C LEU A 352 -28.68 1.80 14.87
N ALA A 353 -28.34 1.09 13.79
CA ALA A 353 -29.30 0.68 12.77
C ALA A 353 -30.35 -0.27 13.35
N ALA A 354 -29.94 -1.27 14.14
CA ALA A 354 -30.87 -2.21 14.77
C ALA A 354 -31.84 -1.49 15.73
N GLU A 355 -31.35 -0.54 16.52
CA GLU A 355 -32.17 0.29 17.43
C GLU A 355 -33.19 1.16 16.69
N THR A 356 -32.89 1.56 15.45
CA THR A 356 -33.78 2.36 14.60
C THR A 356 -34.68 1.51 13.71
N GLY A 357 -34.64 0.17 13.84
CA GLY A 357 -35.44 -0.75 13.05
C GLY A 357 -34.92 -0.98 11.63
N ILE A 358 -33.69 -0.53 11.32
CA ILE A 358 -33.03 -0.81 10.05
C ILE A 358 -32.42 -2.21 10.11
N THR A 359 -32.88 -3.08 9.22
CA THR A 359 -32.29 -4.41 9.05
C THR A 359 -31.20 -4.36 7.98
N VAL A 360 -30.00 -4.81 8.33
CA VAL A 360 -28.86 -4.85 7.41
C VAL A 360 -28.60 -6.30 7.03
N GLN A 361 -28.63 -6.58 5.73
CA GLN A 361 -28.25 -7.88 5.17
C GLN A 361 -27.04 -7.69 4.27
N THR A 362 -26.21 -8.73 4.19
CA THR A 362 -25.00 -8.70 3.36
C THR A 362 -24.86 -10.04 2.68
N ASP A 363 -24.68 -10.00 1.36
CA ASP A 363 -24.46 -11.16 0.52
C ASP A 363 -23.23 -10.94 -0.36
N HIS A 364 -22.60 -12.04 -0.77
CA HIS A 364 -21.42 -12.03 -1.61
C HIS A 364 -21.60 -13.00 -2.78
N LYS A 365 -21.42 -12.48 -4.00
CA LYS A 365 -21.40 -13.28 -5.22
C LYS A 365 -20.04 -13.17 -5.88
N ASP A 366 -19.42 -14.31 -6.12
CA ASP A 366 -18.18 -14.38 -6.88
C ASP A 366 -18.47 -14.14 -8.35
N SER A 367 -17.94 -13.04 -8.88
CA SER A 367 -17.99 -12.72 -10.31
C SER A 367 -16.58 -12.50 -10.83
N ASN A 368 -16.25 -13.09 -11.98
CA ASN A 368 -14.95 -12.93 -12.64
C ASN A 368 -14.84 -11.64 -13.46
N GLU A 369 -15.92 -10.84 -13.52
CA GLU A 369 -16.03 -9.77 -14.51
C GLU A 369 -15.78 -8.37 -13.93
N ARG A 370 -16.24 -8.07 -12.70
CA ARG A 370 -16.06 -6.74 -12.07
C ARG A 370 -16.05 -6.78 -10.54
N GLU A 371 -15.10 -6.04 -9.93
CA GLU A 371 -15.12 -5.71 -8.50
C GLU A 371 -16.04 -4.50 -8.25
N VAL A 372 -17.27 -4.78 -7.84
CA VAL A 372 -18.29 -3.76 -7.56
C VAL A 372 -18.92 -3.97 -6.19
N CYS A 373 -19.34 -2.87 -5.58
CA CYS A 373 -20.22 -2.88 -4.41
C CYS A 373 -21.63 -2.55 -4.89
N VAL A 374 -22.59 -3.40 -4.55
CA VAL A 374 -24.03 -3.16 -4.78
C VAL A 374 -24.65 -2.81 -3.45
N LEU A 375 -25.26 -1.63 -3.37
CA LEU A 375 -26.06 -1.20 -2.22
C LEU A 375 -27.53 -1.21 -2.63
N GLU A 376 -28.35 -1.92 -1.87
CA GLU A 376 -29.80 -1.93 -2.00
C GLU A 376 -30.43 -1.38 -0.72
N VAL A 377 -31.35 -0.42 -0.87
CA VAL A 377 -32.11 0.18 0.24
C VAL A 377 -33.59 -0.02 -0.03
N SER A 378 -34.28 -0.74 0.86
CA SER A 378 -35.71 -0.99 0.77
C SER A 378 -36.48 -0.25 1.85
N VAL A 379 -37.46 0.57 1.46
CA VAL A 379 -38.32 1.36 2.35
C VAL A 379 -39.77 1.27 1.87
N ASN A 380 -40.70 0.88 2.75
CA ASN A 380 -42.14 0.83 2.45
C ASN A 380 -42.51 0.08 1.16
N GLY A 381 -41.81 -1.02 0.87
CA GLY A 381 -42.02 -1.83 -0.35
C GLY A 381 -41.41 -1.27 -1.62
N SER A 382 -40.72 -0.13 -1.57
CA SER A 382 -39.90 0.39 -2.67
C SER A 382 -38.42 0.04 -2.45
N SER A 383 -37.73 -0.39 -3.51
CA SER A 383 -36.29 -0.67 -3.48
C SER A 383 -35.52 0.32 -4.36
N TYR A 384 -34.37 0.75 -3.85
CA TYR A 384 -33.42 1.64 -4.52
C TYR A 384 -32.06 0.96 -4.57
N THR A 385 -31.41 0.98 -5.72
CA THR A 385 -30.11 0.32 -5.94
C THR A 385 -29.04 1.31 -6.40
N ALA A 386 -27.83 1.14 -5.92
CA ALA A 386 -26.65 1.85 -6.39
C ALA A 386 -25.49 0.87 -6.57
N VAL A 387 -24.76 0.98 -7.69
CA VAL A 387 -23.58 0.15 -7.97
C VAL A 387 -22.37 1.07 -8.09
N GLY A 388 -21.33 0.80 -7.29
CA GLY A 388 -20.11 1.60 -7.26
C GLY A 388 -18.84 0.75 -7.26
N SER A 389 -17.71 1.41 -7.55
CA SER A 389 -16.37 0.81 -7.49
C SER A 389 -15.31 1.87 -7.15
N VAL A 390 -14.06 1.47 -6.99
CA VAL A 390 -12.91 2.38 -6.84
C VAL A 390 -11.99 2.21 -8.03
N GLN A 391 -11.85 3.26 -8.84
CA GLN A 391 -10.99 3.25 -10.04
C GLN A 391 -9.85 4.24 -9.86
N ALA A 392 -8.60 3.76 -9.99
CA ALA A 392 -7.39 4.57 -9.77
C ALA A 392 -7.38 5.35 -8.43
N GLY A 393 -8.02 4.81 -7.39
CA GLY A 393 -8.13 5.44 -6.07
C GLY A 393 -9.28 6.45 -5.94
N VAL A 394 -10.12 6.63 -6.96
CA VAL A 394 -11.30 7.50 -6.94
C VAL A 394 -12.56 6.63 -6.81
N PRO A 395 -13.43 6.87 -5.80
CA PRO A 395 -14.73 6.22 -5.73
C PRO A 395 -15.63 6.71 -6.87
N VAL A 396 -16.24 5.78 -7.61
CA VAL A 396 -17.08 6.08 -8.77
C VAL A 396 -18.42 5.36 -8.68
N LEU A 397 -19.48 6.02 -9.13
CA LEU A 397 -20.81 5.45 -9.30
C LEU A 397 -20.95 4.94 -10.74
N LEU A 398 -21.34 3.67 -10.89
CA LEU A 398 -21.48 2.98 -12.16
C LEU A 398 -22.94 2.87 -12.59
N GLU A 399 -23.84 2.67 -11.62
CA GLU A 399 -25.26 2.50 -11.85
C GLU A 399 -26.08 3.09 -10.71
N LEU A 400 -27.25 3.62 -11.02
CA LEU A 400 -28.25 4.06 -10.04
C LEU A 400 -29.66 3.64 -10.50
N ASN A 401 -30.36 2.84 -9.69
CA ASN A 401 -31.72 2.34 -9.95
C ASN A 401 -31.88 1.73 -11.35
N GLY A 402 -30.95 0.86 -11.78
CA GLY A 402 -30.97 0.24 -13.11
C GLY A 402 -30.45 1.12 -14.24
N SER A 403 -30.11 2.39 -13.97
CA SER A 403 -29.57 3.32 -14.98
C SER A 403 -28.05 3.26 -14.97
N VAL A 404 -27.46 2.65 -16.01
CA VAL A 404 -26.01 2.53 -16.18
C VAL A 404 -25.44 3.83 -16.74
N PHE A 405 -24.45 4.41 -16.07
CA PHE A 405 -23.77 5.60 -16.55
C PHE A 405 -22.77 5.24 -17.66
N ARG A 406 -22.78 6.00 -18.76
CA ARG A 406 -21.84 5.79 -19.89
C ARG A 406 -20.38 5.92 -19.48
N GLN A 407 -20.11 6.79 -18.51
CA GLN A 407 -18.82 6.91 -17.86
C GLN A 407 -19.03 6.80 -16.35
N PRO A 408 -18.13 6.14 -15.60
CA PRO A 408 -18.17 6.13 -14.15
C PRO A 408 -18.23 7.58 -13.61
N VAL A 409 -19.21 7.87 -12.76
CA VAL A 409 -19.41 9.21 -12.19
C VAL A 409 -18.56 9.32 -10.92
N PRO A 410 -17.53 10.18 -10.87
CA PRO A 410 -16.73 10.35 -9.65
C PRO A 410 -17.59 10.85 -8.50
N LEU A 411 -17.51 10.19 -7.35
CA LEU A 411 -18.20 10.59 -6.12
C LEU A 411 -17.42 11.68 -5.39
N THR A 412 -17.21 12.81 -6.08
CA THR A 412 -16.43 13.95 -5.59
C THR A 412 -17.17 15.26 -5.86
N GLY A 413 -17.12 16.20 -4.93
CA GLY A 413 -17.76 17.51 -5.08
C GLY A 413 -19.28 17.45 -4.93
N HIS A 414 -19.97 18.41 -5.54
CA HIS A 414 -21.43 18.48 -5.53
C HIS A 414 -22.01 17.75 -6.74
N LEU A 415 -22.91 16.80 -6.50
CA LEU A 415 -23.58 16.01 -7.53
C LEU A 415 -25.06 16.36 -7.57
N LEU A 416 -25.59 16.57 -8.78
CA LEU A 416 -27.02 16.75 -9.02
C LEU A 416 -27.55 15.50 -9.74
N PHE A 417 -28.46 14.78 -9.09
CA PHE A 417 -29.20 13.67 -9.69
C PHE A 417 -30.63 14.12 -9.99
N PHE A 418 -31.12 13.84 -11.19
CA PHE A 418 -32.51 14.08 -11.56
C PHE A 418 -33.08 12.85 -12.28
N LYS A 419 -34.36 12.58 -12.06
CA LYS A 419 -35.11 11.54 -12.76
C LYS A 419 -36.05 12.21 -13.74
N ALA A 420 -35.95 11.85 -15.01
CA ALA A 420 -36.77 12.42 -16.06
C ALA A 420 -37.13 11.38 -17.12
N SER A 421 -38.24 11.63 -17.83
CA SER A 421 -38.58 10.90 -19.04
C SER A 421 -37.55 11.20 -20.13
N ASN A 422 -37.23 10.21 -20.96
CA ASN A 422 -36.29 10.38 -22.05
C ASN A 422 -36.81 11.43 -23.05
N SER A 423 -36.21 12.62 -23.05
CA SER A 423 -36.54 13.72 -23.96
C SER A 423 -35.26 14.43 -24.39
N THR A 424 -35.13 14.67 -25.69
CA THR A 424 -33.99 15.37 -26.31
C THR A 424 -33.85 16.83 -25.85
N GLU A 425 -34.93 17.47 -25.39
CA GLU A 425 -34.92 18.86 -24.93
C GLU A 425 -34.43 19.02 -23.48
N LEU A 426 -34.40 17.93 -22.72
CA LEU A 426 -34.16 17.96 -21.28
C LEU A 426 -32.70 18.25 -20.91
N LEU A 427 -31.76 17.87 -21.77
CA LEU A 427 -30.33 18.12 -21.57
C LEU A 427 -29.99 19.62 -21.69
N LEU A 428 -30.69 20.35 -22.56
CA LEU A 428 -30.49 21.79 -22.76
C LEU A 428 -31.05 22.60 -21.59
N SER A 429 -32.23 22.22 -21.08
CA SER A 429 -32.87 22.92 -19.96
C SER A 429 -32.15 22.73 -18.62
N VAL A 430 -31.53 21.57 -18.39
CA VAL A 430 -30.80 21.28 -17.14
C VAL A 430 -29.37 21.82 -17.15
N THR A 431 -28.72 21.93 -18.31
CA THR A 431 -27.33 22.43 -18.40
C THR A 431 -27.21 23.96 -18.48
N GLY A 432 -28.34 24.68 -18.47
CA GLY A 432 -28.37 26.15 -18.49
C GLY A 432 -27.84 26.77 -19.78
N LYS A 433 -27.68 25.98 -20.85
CA LYS A 433 -27.33 26.47 -22.19
C LYS A 433 -28.62 26.68 -22.99
N GLY A 434 -29.37 27.71 -22.60
CA GLY A 434 -30.52 28.25 -23.33
C GLY A 434 -30.22 29.65 -23.82
#